data_AF-A0A958AN40-F1
#
_entry.id   AF-A0A958AN40-F1
#
_cell.length_a   1.000
_cell.length_b   1.000
_cell.length_c   1.000
_cell.angle_alpha   90.00
_cell.angle_beta   90.00
_cell.angle_gamma   90.00
#
_symmetry.space_group_name_H-M   'P 1'
#
loop_
_entity.id
_entity.type
_entity.pdbx_description
1 polymer ?
#
loop_
_entity_poly.entity_id
_entity_poly.type
_entity_poly.pdbx_seq_one_letter_code
_entity_poly.pdbx_strand_id
1 'polypeptide(L)'
;MTVDLQSSVALITGTDPSNSRFGTGFVIYQDDAVAYLLTCAHVVDDVGGADAVDVEGAPGEVVAYGSAAEVDLAVLRVAPRTDKKPLPLQITGDKDSSFLTAGFQKFGVHFLVRPLQGILGQTVSLAMRGQAERVRAWDLKIEDDYQLQPGYSGSPVLDQASGTVLGVVSHRQGQGERGLAVSVEALPKLWPEMPDNLLQPSSKPVATDVVPKQSSQKGSSTMPRPINLFFSYAHEDEEMRDELAKHLSIMRRQGIISDWSDRDITAGSEWANAIDDNLNRADIILLLVSPDFIASDYCYDVEMTRALERHEAREAIVIPVILRPTRWQNAPFSKLQALPKNAKPVTKWNDQDEAFLYIAEAIHKVAEMQAKKPAPSPRPVPVAHSSTSTATPSEPSPPAVTYNIPAIRKLLKASFDDESLDIFCYDYYRDVHESFSQGMSRTAKIQRLIEHCERTLAFEQLLEVVKEENSAQYQRFESQLKSS
;
A
#
# COMPACT_ATOMS: atom_id res chain seq x y z
N MET A 1 8.37 -34.87 -4.01
CA MET A 1 9.20 -34.59 -2.81
C MET A 1 8.64 -33.33 -2.19
N THR A 2 8.19 -33.37 -0.95
CA THR A 2 7.75 -32.18 -0.22
C THR A 2 9.00 -31.37 0.12
N VAL A 3 9.16 -30.19 -0.46
CA VAL A 3 10.29 -29.29 -0.14
C VAL A 3 10.03 -28.70 1.24
N ASP A 4 10.91 -28.98 2.19
CA ASP A 4 10.85 -28.42 3.53
C ASP A 4 11.55 -27.05 3.56
N LEU A 5 10.74 -25.98 3.51
CA LEU A 5 11.24 -24.61 3.57
C LEU A 5 11.93 -24.28 4.89
N GLN A 6 11.59 -24.95 6.01
CA GLN A 6 12.24 -24.68 7.30
C GLN A 6 13.73 -24.96 7.26
N SER A 7 14.13 -25.98 6.48
CA SER A 7 15.53 -26.34 6.27
C SER A 7 16.30 -25.39 5.34
N SER A 8 15.65 -24.38 4.77
CA SER A 8 16.23 -23.51 3.74
C SER A 8 16.19 -22.01 4.09
N VAL A 9 15.25 -21.59 4.95
CA VAL A 9 15.14 -20.20 5.43
C VAL A 9 16.03 -19.94 6.64
N ALA A 10 16.52 -18.71 6.76
CA ALA A 10 17.38 -18.23 7.83
C ALA A 10 16.85 -16.92 8.42
N LEU A 11 16.96 -16.77 9.73
CA LEU A 11 16.61 -15.55 10.43
C LEU A 11 17.65 -14.47 10.14
N ILE A 12 17.18 -13.27 9.79
CA ILE A 12 18.03 -12.08 9.64
C ILE A 12 17.71 -11.11 10.77
N THR A 13 18.72 -10.71 11.51
CA THR A 13 18.66 -9.79 12.66
C THR A 13 19.76 -8.74 12.60
N GLY A 14 19.71 -7.77 13.51
CA GLY A 14 20.79 -6.80 13.71
C GLY A 14 21.79 -7.29 14.74
N THR A 15 23.06 -6.89 14.61
CA THR A 15 24.08 -7.13 15.64
C THR A 15 23.84 -6.33 16.92
N ASP A 16 23.03 -5.26 16.86
CA ASP A 16 22.60 -4.50 18.03
C ASP A 16 21.44 -5.24 18.73
N PRO A 17 21.64 -5.74 19.97
CA PRO A 17 20.60 -6.47 20.70
C PRO A 17 19.40 -5.60 21.12
N SER A 18 19.52 -4.27 21.05
CA SER A 18 18.40 -3.35 21.25
C SER A 18 17.53 -3.20 19.99
N ASN A 19 18.06 -3.53 18.81
CA ASN A 19 17.28 -3.57 17.59
C ASN A 19 16.39 -4.82 17.57
N SER A 20 15.08 -4.59 17.68
CA SER A 20 14.07 -5.66 17.68
C SER A 20 13.59 -6.06 16.29
N ARG A 21 14.05 -5.37 15.23
CA ARG A 21 13.70 -5.65 13.84
C ARG A 21 14.39 -6.92 13.35
N PHE A 22 13.71 -7.61 12.46
CA PHE A 22 14.16 -8.87 11.88
C PHE A 22 13.41 -9.15 10.59
N GLY A 23 13.97 -10.05 9.78
CA GLY A 23 13.33 -10.54 8.58
C GLY A 23 13.74 -11.99 8.30
N THR A 24 13.38 -12.44 7.10
CA THR A 24 13.72 -13.77 6.61
C THR A 24 14.70 -13.64 5.44
N GLY A 25 15.64 -14.56 5.33
CA GLY A 25 16.38 -14.83 4.12
C GLY A 25 16.34 -16.32 3.78
N PHE A 26 16.84 -16.70 2.62
CA PHE A 26 16.96 -18.11 2.26
C PHE A 26 18.19 -18.37 1.41
N VAL A 27 18.78 -19.55 1.55
CA VAL A 27 19.98 -19.92 0.79
C VAL A 27 19.62 -20.14 -0.67
N ILE A 28 20.36 -19.49 -1.57
CA ILE A 28 20.22 -19.64 -3.03
C ILE A 28 21.39 -20.42 -3.63
N TYR A 29 22.55 -20.36 -2.99
CA TYR A 29 23.78 -21.04 -3.42
C TYR A 29 24.71 -21.22 -2.23
N GLN A 30 25.49 -22.30 -2.20
CA GLN A 30 26.57 -22.47 -1.23
C GLN A 30 27.68 -23.33 -1.83
N ASP A 31 28.91 -23.04 -1.43
CA ASP A 31 30.08 -23.88 -1.69
C ASP A 31 30.62 -24.48 -0.37
N ASP A 32 31.83 -25.01 -0.39
CA ASP A 32 32.45 -25.63 0.81
C ASP A 32 32.78 -24.62 1.91
N ALA A 33 32.90 -23.33 1.59
CA ALA A 33 33.34 -22.28 2.49
C ALA A 33 32.22 -21.32 2.89
N VAL A 34 31.32 -20.95 1.98
CA VAL A 34 30.33 -19.89 2.20
C VAL A 34 28.94 -20.23 1.67
N ALA A 35 27.94 -19.57 2.23
CA ALA A 35 26.56 -19.58 1.74
C ALA A 35 26.15 -18.18 1.27
N TYR A 36 25.36 -18.15 0.21
CA TYR A 36 24.72 -16.94 -0.33
C TYR A 36 23.23 -17.01 -0.09
N LEU A 37 22.67 -15.95 0.48
CA LEU A 37 21.27 -15.83 0.83
C LEU A 37 20.63 -14.68 0.07
N LEU A 38 19.36 -14.85 -0.30
CA LEU A 38 18.52 -13.79 -0.84
C LEU A 38 17.55 -13.30 0.25
N THR A 39 17.35 -11.99 0.31
CA THR A 39 16.39 -11.31 1.20
C THR A 39 15.91 -10.00 0.55
N CYS A 40 15.09 -9.22 1.25
CA CYS A 40 14.72 -7.87 0.86
C CYS A 40 15.76 -6.84 1.31
N ALA A 41 15.87 -5.74 0.58
CA ALA A 41 16.81 -4.69 0.92
C ALA A 41 16.36 -3.89 2.16
N HIS A 42 15.06 -3.65 2.30
CA HIS A 42 14.54 -3.00 3.50
C HIS A 42 14.77 -3.83 4.77
N VAL A 43 14.92 -5.17 4.66
CA VAL A 43 15.29 -6.00 5.82
C VAL A 43 16.71 -5.67 6.27
N VAL A 44 17.65 -5.45 5.34
CA VAL A 44 19.01 -5.01 5.65
C VAL A 44 19.00 -3.63 6.32
N ASP A 45 18.16 -2.72 5.83
CA ASP A 45 18.01 -1.38 6.42
C ASP A 45 17.43 -1.45 7.85
N ASP A 46 16.36 -2.23 8.02
CA ASP A 46 15.64 -2.40 9.28
C ASP A 46 16.53 -2.98 10.39
N VAL A 47 17.47 -3.88 10.04
CA VAL A 47 18.38 -4.49 11.02
C VAL A 47 19.58 -3.61 11.39
N GLY A 48 19.71 -2.42 10.79
CA GLY A 48 20.75 -1.45 11.11
C GLY A 48 21.74 -1.17 9.97
N GLY A 49 21.43 -1.62 8.75
CA GLY A 49 22.24 -1.42 7.56
C GLY A 49 23.28 -2.51 7.33
N ALA A 50 24.06 -2.36 6.26
CA ALA A 50 24.95 -3.40 5.73
C ALA A 50 25.99 -3.94 6.73
N ASP A 51 26.49 -3.09 7.64
CA ASP A 51 27.49 -3.48 8.63
C ASP A 51 26.90 -4.17 9.88
N ALA A 52 25.58 -4.18 10.02
CA ALA A 52 24.87 -4.70 11.19
C ALA A 52 24.13 -6.01 10.91
N VAL A 53 24.22 -6.56 9.70
CA VAL A 53 23.48 -7.76 9.32
C VAL A 53 24.04 -9.00 10.02
N ASP A 54 23.17 -9.67 10.78
CA ASP A 54 23.42 -10.96 11.39
C ASP A 54 22.45 -12.00 10.81
N VAL A 55 22.99 -13.16 10.43
CA VAL A 55 22.25 -14.29 9.86
C VAL A 55 22.42 -15.49 10.78
N GLU A 56 21.39 -15.82 11.54
CA GLU A 56 21.40 -16.95 12.50
C GLU A 56 22.60 -16.92 13.47
N GLY A 57 23.03 -15.73 13.92
CA GLY A 57 24.16 -15.53 14.82
C GLY A 57 25.53 -15.44 14.14
N ALA A 58 25.58 -15.41 12.80
CA ALA A 58 26.80 -15.22 12.02
C ALA A 58 26.75 -13.89 11.24
N PRO A 59 27.86 -13.14 11.15
CA PRO A 59 27.91 -11.92 10.35
C PRO A 59 27.56 -12.17 8.87
N GLY A 60 26.64 -11.37 8.33
CA GLY A 60 26.26 -11.38 6.92
C GLY A 60 26.88 -10.23 6.16
N GLU A 61 27.69 -10.51 5.14
CA GLU A 61 28.24 -9.50 4.24
C GLU A 61 27.25 -9.21 3.11
N VAL A 62 26.87 -7.95 2.91
CA VAL A 62 26.02 -7.56 1.79
C VAL A 62 26.85 -7.51 0.50
N VAL A 63 26.64 -8.47 -0.41
CA VAL A 63 27.39 -8.57 -1.67
C VAL A 63 26.67 -7.92 -2.86
N ALA A 64 25.35 -7.79 -2.78
CA ALA A 64 24.56 -7.03 -3.73
C ALA A 64 23.36 -6.41 -3.00
N TYR A 65 23.01 -5.18 -3.35
CA TYR A 65 21.97 -4.41 -2.68
C TYR A 65 21.26 -3.51 -3.68
N GLY A 66 19.95 -3.65 -3.78
CA GLY A 66 19.10 -2.76 -4.55
C GLY A 66 18.27 -1.96 -3.57
N SER A 67 18.22 -0.63 -3.72
CA SER A 67 17.35 0.15 -2.83
C SER A 67 15.88 -0.24 -3.03
N ALA A 68 15.02 0.00 -2.03
CA ALA A 68 13.57 -0.19 -2.19
C ALA A 68 12.98 0.62 -3.37
N ALA A 69 13.67 1.68 -3.80
CA ALA A 69 13.29 2.49 -4.96
C ALA A 69 13.70 1.88 -6.32
N GLU A 70 14.60 0.87 -6.34
CA GLU A 70 15.21 0.30 -7.55
C GLU A 70 15.03 -1.21 -7.71
N VAL A 71 15.22 -2.02 -6.67
CA VAL A 71 14.91 -3.45 -6.62
C VAL A 71 14.96 -3.80 -5.13
N ASP A 72 13.83 -4.08 -4.48
CA ASP A 72 13.83 -4.41 -3.04
C ASP A 72 14.36 -5.83 -2.76
N LEU A 73 15.64 -6.04 -3.06
CA LEU A 73 16.37 -7.29 -2.93
C LEU A 73 17.80 -7.01 -2.46
N ALA A 74 18.30 -7.87 -1.59
CA ALA A 74 19.70 -7.89 -1.20
C ALA A 74 20.23 -9.34 -1.20
N VAL A 75 21.50 -9.50 -1.56
CA VAL A 75 22.22 -10.76 -1.50
C VAL A 75 23.22 -10.67 -0.36
N LEU A 76 23.15 -11.63 0.55
CA LEU A 76 24.05 -11.76 1.69
C LEU A 76 25.01 -12.91 1.47
N ARG A 77 26.25 -12.76 1.92
CA ARG A 77 27.27 -13.80 1.97
C ARG A 77 27.60 -14.08 3.44
N VAL A 78 27.54 -15.35 3.82
CA VAL A 78 27.81 -15.81 5.20
C VAL A 78 28.92 -16.84 5.18
N ALA A 79 29.86 -16.72 6.13
CA ALA A 79 30.96 -17.64 6.33
C ALA A 79 31.05 -18.05 7.81
N PRO A 80 31.24 -19.35 8.13
CA PRO A 80 31.30 -20.49 7.20
C PRO A 80 29.92 -20.80 6.58
N ARG A 81 29.87 -21.73 5.62
CA ARG A 81 28.62 -22.24 5.03
C ARG A 81 27.60 -22.61 6.11
N THR A 82 26.32 -22.40 5.82
CA THR A 82 25.22 -22.75 6.72
C THR A 82 24.85 -24.23 6.59
N ASP A 83 24.06 -24.73 7.54
CA ASP A 83 23.42 -26.05 7.48
C ASP A 83 22.14 -26.05 6.61
N LYS A 84 21.70 -24.86 6.21
CA LYS A 84 20.50 -24.65 5.39
C LYS A 84 20.73 -25.14 3.95
N LYS A 85 19.64 -25.56 3.31
CA LYS A 85 19.66 -26.10 1.95
C LYS A 85 19.39 -25.01 0.91
N PRO A 86 20.16 -24.95 -0.19
CA PRO A 86 19.89 -24.03 -1.28
C PRO A 86 18.55 -24.34 -1.95
N LEU A 87 17.78 -23.30 -2.25
CA LEU A 87 16.58 -23.38 -3.06
C LEU A 87 16.88 -22.99 -4.51
N PRO A 88 16.54 -23.83 -5.50
CA PRO A 88 16.76 -23.51 -6.91
C PRO A 88 15.85 -22.36 -7.35
N LEU A 89 16.37 -21.46 -8.18
CA LEU A 89 15.64 -20.29 -8.66
C LEU A 89 15.16 -20.46 -10.11
N GLN A 90 13.94 -19.99 -10.41
CA GLN A 90 13.37 -20.03 -11.75
C GLN A 90 12.69 -18.70 -12.11
N ILE A 91 12.93 -18.22 -13.34
CA ILE A 91 12.44 -16.91 -13.80
C ILE A 91 10.94 -16.92 -14.10
N THR A 92 10.41 -18.04 -14.57
CA THR A 92 9.03 -18.15 -15.06
C THR A 92 8.16 -18.95 -14.10
N GLY A 93 7.02 -18.40 -13.74
CA GLY A 93 5.95 -19.10 -13.01
C GLY A 93 4.66 -19.10 -13.82
N ASP A 94 3.78 -20.05 -13.54
CA ASP A 94 2.44 -20.09 -14.10
C ASP A 94 1.49 -19.37 -13.13
N LYS A 95 0.71 -18.39 -13.63
CA LYS A 95 -0.36 -17.75 -12.86
C LYS A 95 -1.32 -18.82 -12.32
N ASP A 96 -1.90 -18.56 -11.16
CA ASP A 96 -2.85 -19.43 -10.46
C ASP A 96 -2.21 -20.74 -9.94
N SER A 97 -0.89 -20.85 -10.01
CA SER A 97 -0.15 -21.97 -9.38
C SER A 97 -0.07 -21.78 -7.87
N SER A 98 -0.12 -22.91 -7.16
CA SER A 98 0.04 -22.92 -5.71
C SER A 98 1.51 -22.73 -5.33
N PHE A 99 1.74 -21.88 -4.33
CA PHE A 99 3.06 -21.62 -3.80
C PHE A 99 3.12 -21.91 -2.30
N LEU A 100 4.33 -22.18 -1.81
CA LEU A 100 4.68 -22.19 -0.39
C LEU A 100 5.62 -21.03 -0.09
N THR A 101 5.43 -20.42 1.07
CA THR A 101 6.40 -19.50 1.66
C THR A 101 6.60 -19.84 3.12
N ALA A 102 7.74 -19.47 3.70
CA ALA A 102 7.98 -19.64 5.12
C ALA A 102 8.78 -18.46 5.66
N GLY A 103 8.28 -17.85 6.72
CA GLY A 103 8.89 -16.69 7.36
C GLY A 103 9.01 -16.88 8.86
N PHE A 104 9.84 -16.05 9.49
CA PHE A 104 9.99 -16.03 10.93
C PHE A 104 8.89 -15.18 11.60
N GLN A 105 8.40 -15.67 12.73
CA GLN A 105 7.52 -14.93 13.63
C GLN A 105 8.13 -14.91 15.04
N LYS A 106 8.07 -13.76 15.70
CA LYS A 106 8.57 -13.58 17.06
C LYS A 106 7.46 -13.90 18.07
N PHE A 107 7.74 -14.83 18.97
CA PHE A 107 6.89 -15.19 20.11
C PHE A 107 7.68 -15.01 21.40
N GLY A 108 7.50 -13.84 22.03
CA GLY A 108 8.32 -13.44 23.18
C GLY A 108 9.79 -13.31 22.79
N VAL A 109 10.63 -14.18 23.34
CA VAL A 109 12.09 -14.22 23.07
C VAL A 109 12.48 -15.23 21.99
N HIS A 110 11.54 -16.03 21.50
CA HIS A 110 11.80 -17.09 20.52
C HIS A 110 11.29 -16.70 19.14
N PHE A 111 11.98 -17.22 18.11
CA PHE A 111 11.54 -17.13 16.73
C PHE A 111 11.05 -18.49 16.25
N LEU A 112 9.92 -18.51 15.56
CA LEU A 112 9.35 -19.72 14.97
C LEU A 112 9.24 -19.53 13.46
N VAL A 113 9.66 -20.54 12.69
CA VAL A 113 9.41 -20.58 11.26
C VAL A 113 8.00 -21.09 11.01
N ARG A 114 7.20 -20.29 10.32
CA ARG A 114 5.84 -20.66 9.96
C ARG A 114 5.70 -20.74 8.45
N PRO A 115 5.35 -21.91 7.90
CA PRO A 115 4.99 -22.03 6.50
C PRO A 115 3.57 -21.49 6.27
N LEU A 116 3.36 -20.89 5.10
CA LEU A 116 2.06 -20.50 4.55
C LEU A 116 1.94 -21.03 3.14
N GLN A 117 0.71 -21.28 2.72
CA GLN A 117 0.36 -21.61 1.34
C GLN A 117 -0.50 -20.52 0.71
N GLY A 118 -0.41 -20.42 -0.62
CA GLY A 118 -1.23 -19.48 -1.37
C GLY A 118 -1.24 -19.79 -2.86
N ILE A 119 -1.86 -18.88 -3.60
CA ILE A 119 -1.93 -18.91 -5.06
C ILE A 119 -1.24 -17.68 -5.64
N LEU A 120 -0.43 -17.90 -6.67
CA LEU A 120 0.20 -16.83 -7.44
C LEU A 120 -0.86 -16.09 -8.25
N GLY A 121 -1.01 -14.80 -7.97
CA GLY A 121 -1.78 -13.86 -8.76
C GLY A 121 -1.07 -13.44 -10.03
N GLN A 122 -1.52 -12.33 -10.61
CA GLN A 122 -0.90 -11.79 -11.82
C GLN A 122 0.48 -11.20 -11.51
N THR A 123 1.37 -11.25 -12.50
CA THR A 123 2.63 -10.54 -12.42
C THR A 123 2.38 -9.04 -12.63
N VAL A 124 2.67 -8.23 -11.62
CA VAL A 124 2.61 -6.77 -11.68
C VAL A 124 3.97 -6.21 -12.10
N SER A 125 3.95 -5.08 -12.79
CA SER A 125 5.18 -4.34 -13.10
C SER A 125 5.37 -3.25 -12.05
N LEU A 126 6.44 -3.34 -11.26
CA LEU A 126 6.86 -2.26 -10.39
C LEU A 126 7.48 -1.17 -11.25
N ALA A 127 6.85 0.00 -11.31
CA ALA A 127 7.39 1.19 -11.95
C ALA A 127 8.32 1.89 -10.96
N MET A 128 9.58 2.05 -11.33
CA MET A 128 10.64 2.49 -10.42
C MET A 128 11.04 3.92 -10.78
N ARG A 129 11.20 4.75 -9.76
CA ARG A 129 11.26 6.21 -9.91
C ARG A 129 12.51 6.58 -10.72
N GLY A 130 12.33 7.12 -11.93
CA GLY A 130 13.44 7.62 -12.76
C GLY A 130 14.11 6.60 -13.69
N GLN A 131 13.65 5.35 -13.75
CA GLN A 131 14.12 4.37 -14.74
C GLN A 131 12.99 3.91 -15.67
N ALA A 132 13.33 3.64 -16.93
CA ALA A 132 12.39 3.18 -17.95
C ALA A 132 12.05 1.69 -17.83
N GLU A 133 12.85 0.92 -17.09
CA GLU A 133 12.66 -0.52 -16.94
C GLU A 133 11.82 -0.87 -15.72
N ARG A 134 10.98 -1.89 -15.89
CA ARG A 134 10.02 -2.37 -14.90
C ARG A 134 10.53 -3.70 -14.34
N VAL A 135 10.57 -3.84 -13.02
CA VAL A 135 10.84 -5.12 -12.37
C VAL A 135 9.50 -5.83 -12.16
N ARG A 136 9.39 -7.10 -12.56
CA ARG A 136 8.18 -7.87 -12.30
C ARG A 136 8.09 -8.28 -10.84
N ALA A 137 6.89 -8.26 -10.30
CA ALA A 137 6.57 -8.83 -9.00
C ALA A 137 5.32 -9.69 -9.10
N TRP A 138 5.23 -10.71 -8.27
CA TRP A 138 4.08 -11.59 -8.15
C TRP A 138 3.11 -11.01 -7.13
N ASP A 139 1.85 -10.83 -7.52
CA ASP A 139 0.77 -10.72 -6.56
C ASP A 139 0.58 -12.08 -5.88
N LEU A 140 0.48 -12.08 -4.56
CA LEU A 140 0.29 -13.27 -3.75
C LEU A 140 -1.08 -13.21 -3.11
N LYS A 141 -1.81 -14.32 -3.16
CA LYS A 141 -3.03 -14.53 -2.38
C LYS A 141 -2.80 -15.67 -1.40
N ILE A 142 -2.90 -15.40 -0.11
CA ILE A 142 -2.73 -16.41 0.93
C ILE A 142 -4.04 -17.19 1.07
N GLU A 143 -3.95 -18.52 1.08
CA GLU A 143 -5.09 -19.44 1.22
C GLU A 143 -4.94 -20.33 2.46
N ASP A 144 -4.35 -19.75 3.50
CA ASP A 144 -4.12 -20.38 4.80
C ASP A 144 -4.93 -19.61 5.86
N ASP A 145 -5.23 -20.28 6.98
CA ASP A 145 -5.91 -19.65 8.12
C ASP A 145 -5.04 -18.55 8.76
N TYR A 146 -3.74 -18.57 8.45
CA TYR A 146 -2.76 -17.60 8.87
C TYR A 146 -2.32 -16.71 7.72
N GLN A 147 -2.12 -15.44 8.02
CA GLN A 147 -1.80 -14.40 7.05
C GLN A 147 -0.31 -14.01 7.11
N LEU A 148 0.18 -13.30 6.09
CA LEU A 148 1.50 -12.69 6.11
C LEU A 148 1.63 -11.71 7.29
N GLN A 149 2.68 -11.87 8.08
CA GLN A 149 2.97 -11.03 9.25
C GLN A 149 4.35 -10.37 9.10
N PRO A 150 4.66 -9.34 9.92
CA PRO A 150 6.02 -8.84 10.05
C PRO A 150 6.99 -9.99 10.33
N GLY A 151 8.12 -10.00 9.61
CA GLY A 151 9.09 -11.09 9.62
C GLY A 151 9.08 -11.97 8.36
N TYR A 152 8.01 -11.95 7.56
CA TYR A 152 7.97 -12.66 6.27
C TYR A 152 8.71 -11.94 5.13
N SER A 153 9.04 -10.66 5.30
CA SER A 153 9.88 -9.95 4.32
C SER A 153 11.19 -10.68 4.10
N GLY A 154 11.54 -10.89 2.83
CA GLY A 154 12.68 -11.69 2.38
C GLY A 154 12.43 -13.21 2.29
N SER A 155 11.22 -13.69 2.59
CA SER A 155 10.87 -15.11 2.46
C SER A 155 10.79 -15.57 1.00
N PRO A 156 11.14 -16.84 0.68
CA PRO A 156 11.00 -17.37 -0.67
C PRO A 156 9.52 -17.60 -1.03
N VAL A 157 9.17 -17.36 -2.30
CA VAL A 157 7.92 -17.83 -2.92
C VAL A 157 8.24 -19.03 -3.79
N LEU A 158 8.04 -20.22 -3.23
CA LEU A 158 8.34 -21.51 -3.85
C LEU A 158 7.13 -22.04 -4.61
N ASP A 159 7.24 -22.24 -5.92
CA ASP A 159 6.22 -22.96 -6.68
C ASP A 159 6.20 -24.43 -6.26
N GLN A 160 5.03 -24.90 -5.81
CA GLN A 160 4.88 -26.28 -5.32
C GLN A 160 5.05 -27.32 -6.43
N ALA A 161 4.76 -26.96 -7.68
CA ALA A 161 4.85 -27.89 -8.80
C ALA A 161 6.31 -28.16 -9.20
N SER A 162 7.11 -27.10 -9.37
CA SER A 162 8.51 -27.20 -9.76
C SER A 162 9.47 -27.39 -8.59
N GLY A 163 9.10 -26.96 -7.38
CA GLY A 163 10.01 -26.89 -6.23
C GLY A 163 11.09 -25.82 -6.40
N THR A 164 10.83 -24.79 -7.21
CA THR A 164 11.75 -23.67 -7.47
C THR A 164 11.17 -22.35 -6.95
N VAL A 165 12.05 -21.42 -6.60
CA VAL A 165 11.66 -20.09 -6.11
C VAL A 165 11.47 -19.14 -7.27
N LEU A 166 10.31 -18.48 -7.29
CA LEU A 166 9.89 -17.53 -8.32
C LEU A 166 10.04 -16.07 -7.90
N GLY A 167 10.07 -15.81 -6.60
CA GLY A 167 10.16 -14.46 -6.06
C GLY A 167 10.47 -14.44 -4.57
N VAL A 168 10.62 -13.22 -4.06
CA VAL A 168 10.94 -12.92 -2.66
C VAL A 168 9.86 -12.03 -2.09
N VAL A 169 9.19 -12.48 -1.03
CA VAL A 169 8.13 -11.71 -0.35
C VAL A 169 8.70 -10.38 0.12
N SER A 170 8.13 -9.27 -0.34
CA SER A 170 8.63 -7.92 -0.09
C SER A 170 7.69 -7.16 0.86
N HIS A 171 6.40 -7.06 0.53
CA HIS A 171 5.45 -6.35 1.38
C HIS A 171 4.13 -7.11 1.49
N ARG A 172 3.48 -7.03 2.66
CA ARG A 172 2.10 -7.50 2.86
C ARG A 172 1.10 -6.45 2.38
N GLN A 173 -0.06 -6.90 1.95
CA GLN A 173 -1.21 -6.05 1.60
C GLN A 173 -2.42 -6.45 2.43
N GLY A 174 -3.27 -5.48 2.77
CA GLY A 174 -4.39 -5.71 3.68
C GLY A 174 -3.92 -6.17 5.06
N GLN A 175 -4.61 -7.14 5.66
CA GLN A 175 -4.21 -7.74 6.95
C GLN A 175 -3.13 -8.83 6.77
N GLY A 176 -2.74 -9.12 5.53
CA GLY A 176 -1.74 -10.13 5.15
C GLY A 176 -2.33 -11.29 4.36
N GLU A 177 -3.62 -11.24 4.00
CA GLU A 177 -4.27 -12.15 3.04
C GLU A 177 -3.71 -12.00 1.62
N ARG A 178 -3.01 -10.89 1.34
CA ARG A 178 -2.30 -10.65 0.09
C ARG A 178 -0.88 -10.15 0.35
N GLY A 179 -0.03 -10.27 -0.66
CA GLY A 179 1.34 -9.77 -0.61
C GLY A 179 1.93 -9.56 -1.99
N LEU A 180 3.07 -8.89 -2.03
CA LEU A 180 3.88 -8.75 -3.24
C LEU A 180 5.19 -9.49 -3.06
N ALA A 181 5.63 -10.20 -4.10
CA ALA A 181 6.95 -10.80 -4.15
C ALA A 181 7.74 -10.31 -5.36
N VAL A 182 8.93 -9.75 -5.13
CA VAL A 182 9.83 -9.32 -6.21
C VAL A 182 10.32 -10.54 -6.97
N SER A 183 10.19 -10.54 -8.30
CA SER A 183 10.61 -11.67 -9.14
C SER A 183 12.13 -11.86 -9.07
N VAL A 184 12.57 -13.11 -8.99
CA VAL A 184 14.01 -13.46 -9.01
C VAL A 184 14.70 -13.11 -10.34
N GLU A 185 13.93 -12.75 -11.37
CA GLU A 185 14.47 -12.21 -12.63
C GLU A 185 15.26 -10.91 -12.48
N ALA A 186 15.07 -10.19 -11.37
CA ALA A 186 15.81 -8.96 -11.09
C ALA A 186 17.25 -9.25 -10.66
N LEU A 187 17.54 -10.49 -10.24
CA LEU A 187 18.82 -10.88 -9.66
C LEU A 187 20.02 -10.66 -10.59
N PRO A 188 19.98 -10.93 -11.91
CA PRO A 188 21.12 -10.66 -12.80
C PRO A 188 21.43 -9.17 -12.95
N LYS A 189 20.43 -8.30 -12.77
CA LYS A 189 20.62 -6.84 -12.80
C LYS A 189 21.23 -6.35 -11.50
N LEU A 190 20.75 -6.90 -10.38
CA LEU A 190 21.21 -6.59 -9.04
C LEU A 190 22.63 -7.10 -8.77
N TRP A 191 22.92 -8.33 -9.19
CA TRP A 191 24.17 -9.04 -8.92
C TRP A 191 24.77 -9.59 -10.23
N PRO A 192 25.42 -8.72 -11.04
CA PRO A 192 26.00 -9.14 -12.32
C PRO A 192 27.12 -10.19 -12.20
N GLU A 193 27.78 -10.26 -11.05
CA GLU A 193 28.86 -11.21 -10.73
C GLU A 193 28.36 -12.54 -10.13
N MET A 194 27.05 -12.81 -10.19
CA MET A 194 26.47 -14.04 -9.65
C MET A 194 27.03 -15.31 -10.33
N PRO A 195 27.07 -16.46 -9.64
CA PRO A 195 27.44 -17.74 -10.23
C PRO A 195 26.59 -18.12 -11.46
N ASP A 196 27.24 -18.68 -12.48
CA ASP A 196 26.56 -19.23 -13.65
C ASP A 196 25.57 -20.34 -13.25
N ASN A 197 24.42 -20.41 -13.94
CA ASN A 197 23.35 -21.39 -13.70
C ASN A 197 22.58 -21.26 -12.37
N LEU A 198 22.73 -20.15 -11.65
CA LEU A 198 21.91 -19.87 -10.46
C LEU A 198 20.42 -19.74 -10.79
N LEU A 199 20.10 -19.18 -11.98
CA LEU A 199 18.73 -19.07 -12.50
C LEU A 199 18.50 -20.10 -13.61
N GLN A 200 17.46 -20.91 -13.46
CA GLN A 200 17.06 -21.88 -14.48
C GLN A 200 16.05 -21.26 -15.47
N PRO A 201 16.31 -21.31 -16.80
CA PRO A 201 15.31 -20.99 -17.81
C PRO A 201 14.25 -22.12 -17.91
N SER A 202 13.02 -21.77 -18.29
CA SER A 202 11.87 -22.68 -18.28
C SER A 202 12.10 -24.00 -19.05
N SER A 203 11.68 -25.13 -18.48
CA SER A 203 11.72 -26.46 -19.11
C SER A 203 10.52 -26.79 -20.01
N LYS A 204 9.60 -25.83 -20.27
CA LYS A 204 8.52 -25.98 -21.27
C LYS A 204 8.94 -25.33 -22.60
N PRO A 205 8.86 -26.03 -23.75
CA PRO A 205 9.08 -25.40 -25.04
C PRO A 205 7.94 -24.42 -25.30
N VAL A 206 8.26 -23.12 -25.28
CA VAL A 206 7.41 -22.09 -25.89
C VAL A 206 7.29 -22.46 -27.35
N ALA A 207 6.07 -22.79 -27.79
CA ALA A 207 5.76 -22.91 -29.20
C ALA A 207 6.16 -21.59 -29.87
N THR A 208 7.25 -21.65 -30.63
CA THR A 208 7.66 -20.58 -31.51
C THR A 208 6.59 -20.42 -32.56
N ASP A 209 5.73 -19.40 -32.42
CA ASP A 209 4.98 -18.89 -33.55
C ASP A 209 5.99 -18.21 -34.49
N VAL A 210 6.37 -19.02 -35.47
CA VAL A 210 7.12 -18.64 -36.66
C VAL A 210 6.41 -17.45 -37.30
N VAL A 211 7.11 -16.32 -37.36
CA VAL A 211 6.74 -15.16 -38.18
C VAL A 211 6.66 -15.61 -39.64
N PRO A 212 5.49 -15.59 -40.31
CA PRO A 212 5.45 -15.65 -41.75
C PRO A 212 5.60 -14.23 -42.28
N LYS A 213 6.67 -14.00 -43.04
CA LYS A 213 6.71 -12.89 -43.99
C LYS A 213 5.54 -13.06 -44.97
N GLN A 214 4.65 -12.07 -45.06
CA GLN A 214 4.22 -11.57 -46.36
C GLN A 214 3.61 -10.17 -46.29
N SER A 215 3.93 -9.46 -47.36
CA SER A 215 3.69 -8.08 -47.76
C SER A 215 2.22 -7.69 -47.96
N SER A 216 1.98 -6.36 -47.87
CA SER A 216 1.04 -5.54 -48.65
C SER A 216 -0.34 -5.17 -48.05
N GLN A 217 -0.38 -3.95 -47.49
CA GLN A 217 -1.43 -2.91 -47.57
C GLN A 217 -2.93 -3.28 -47.41
N LYS A 218 -3.55 -2.82 -46.29
CA LYS A 218 -4.47 -1.66 -46.15
C LYS A 218 -5.46 -1.87 -44.99
N GLY A 219 -5.54 -0.88 -44.09
CA GLY A 219 -6.59 -0.78 -43.06
C GLY A 219 -6.02 -0.62 -41.65
N SER A 220 -5.68 0.62 -41.28
CA SER A 220 -5.37 0.98 -39.88
C SER A 220 -6.65 0.84 -39.04
N SER A 221 -6.80 -0.28 -38.32
CA SER A 221 -7.63 -0.32 -37.12
C SER A 221 -6.71 -0.14 -35.92
N THR A 222 -6.52 1.11 -35.48
CA THR A 222 -5.97 1.42 -34.16
C THR A 222 -6.83 0.71 -33.12
N MET A 223 -6.27 -0.30 -32.44
CA MET A 223 -6.89 -0.85 -31.23
C MET A 223 -7.07 0.32 -30.26
N PRO A 224 -8.30 0.62 -29.79
CA PRO A 224 -8.54 1.74 -28.88
C PRO A 224 -7.75 1.51 -27.59
N ARG A 225 -7.08 2.57 -27.11
CA ARG A 225 -6.35 2.52 -25.83
C ARG A 225 -7.34 2.27 -24.68
N PRO A 226 -6.96 1.49 -23.64
CA PRO A 226 -7.77 1.37 -22.44
C PRO A 226 -8.01 2.74 -21.80
N ILE A 227 -9.21 2.96 -21.28
CA ILE A 227 -9.62 4.18 -20.57
C ILE A 227 -9.16 4.10 -19.11
N ASN A 228 -8.41 5.10 -18.62
CA ASN A 228 -8.01 5.15 -17.22
C ASN A 228 -9.19 5.58 -16.33
N LEU A 229 -9.54 4.76 -15.34
CA LEU A 229 -10.62 5.02 -14.38
C LEU A 229 -10.04 5.32 -12.99
N PHE A 230 -10.53 6.37 -12.34
CA PHE A 230 -10.15 6.75 -10.97
C PHE A 230 -11.38 6.83 -10.05
N PHE A 231 -11.27 6.30 -8.83
CA PHE A 231 -12.30 6.41 -7.79
C PHE A 231 -11.86 7.44 -6.75
N SER A 232 -12.67 8.48 -6.56
CA SER A 232 -12.57 9.37 -5.40
C SER A 232 -13.69 9.01 -4.43
N TYR A 233 -13.35 8.49 -3.26
CA TYR A 233 -14.28 7.98 -2.26
C TYR A 233 -13.72 8.19 -0.85
N ALA A 234 -14.58 8.28 0.15
CA ALA A 234 -14.16 8.26 1.54
C ALA A 234 -13.86 6.81 1.97
N HIS A 235 -12.89 6.60 2.86
CA HIS A 235 -12.48 5.26 3.29
C HIS A 235 -13.68 4.43 3.82
N GLU A 236 -14.63 5.09 4.47
CA GLU A 236 -15.88 4.52 4.99
C GLU A 236 -16.80 3.93 3.90
N ASP A 237 -16.57 4.25 2.63
CA ASP A 237 -17.32 3.74 1.47
C ASP A 237 -16.56 2.67 0.68
N GLU A 238 -15.44 2.15 1.19
CA GLU A 238 -14.58 1.19 0.50
C GLU A 238 -15.33 -0.08 0.07
N GLU A 239 -16.17 -0.64 0.93
CA GLU A 239 -16.96 -1.84 0.58
C GLU A 239 -17.85 -1.59 -0.64
N MET A 240 -18.51 -0.43 -0.69
CA MET A 240 -19.38 -0.06 -1.82
C MET A 240 -18.58 0.26 -3.09
N ARG A 241 -17.35 0.78 -2.94
CA ARG A 241 -16.39 0.94 -4.04
C ARG A 241 -16.00 -0.41 -4.61
N ASP A 242 -15.70 -1.39 -3.75
CA ASP A 242 -15.32 -2.74 -4.15
C ASP A 242 -16.46 -3.48 -4.84
N GLU A 243 -17.70 -3.33 -4.35
CA GLU A 243 -18.87 -3.86 -5.05
C GLU A 243 -19.00 -3.25 -6.45
N LEU A 244 -18.90 -1.93 -6.60
CA LEU A 244 -18.91 -1.30 -7.93
C LEU A 244 -17.76 -1.82 -8.83
N ALA A 245 -16.57 -2.04 -8.25
CA ALA A 245 -15.43 -2.59 -8.98
C ALA A 245 -15.68 -4.03 -9.49
N LYS A 246 -16.40 -4.87 -8.73
CA LYS A 246 -16.83 -6.20 -9.19
C LYS A 246 -17.76 -6.10 -10.40
N HIS A 247 -18.72 -5.18 -10.39
CA HIS A 247 -19.64 -4.95 -11.50
C HIS A 247 -18.93 -4.40 -12.76
N LEU A 248 -17.81 -3.71 -12.61
CA LEU A 248 -16.97 -3.23 -13.72
C LEU A 248 -15.97 -4.29 -14.26
N SER A 249 -15.88 -5.45 -13.62
CA SER A 249 -14.86 -6.47 -13.92
C SER A 249 -14.89 -6.98 -15.37
N ILE A 250 -16.07 -7.04 -16.01
CA ILE A 250 -16.19 -7.46 -17.41
C ILE A 250 -15.53 -6.45 -18.36
N MET A 251 -15.65 -5.16 -18.07
CA MET A 251 -15.04 -4.09 -18.87
C MET A 251 -13.51 -4.12 -18.75
N ARG A 252 -13.01 -4.42 -17.55
CA ARG A 252 -11.58 -4.63 -17.29
C ARG A 252 -11.07 -5.84 -18.06
N ARG A 253 -11.77 -6.98 -18.01
CA ARG A 253 -11.42 -8.20 -18.76
C ARG A 253 -11.43 -7.97 -20.28
N GLN A 254 -12.30 -7.10 -20.78
CA GLN A 254 -12.38 -6.71 -22.19
C GLN A 254 -11.35 -5.63 -22.59
N GLY A 255 -10.56 -5.11 -21.65
CA GLY A 255 -9.55 -4.07 -21.91
C GLY A 255 -10.14 -2.70 -22.25
N ILE A 256 -11.43 -2.47 -21.98
CA ILE A 256 -12.12 -1.20 -22.22
C ILE A 256 -11.65 -0.14 -21.22
N ILE A 257 -11.46 -0.55 -19.97
CA ILE A 257 -10.87 0.25 -18.90
C ILE A 257 -9.54 -0.36 -18.47
N SER A 258 -8.57 0.48 -18.11
CA SER A 258 -7.33 0.04 -17.46
C SER A 258 -7.61 -0.46 -16.05
N ASP A 259 -6.59 -1.00 -15.38
CA ASP A 259 -6.65 -1.15 -13.92
C ASP A 259 -6.95 0.20 -13.26
N TRP A 260 -7.78 0.16 -12.21
CA TRP A 260 -8.17 1.34 -11.47
C TRP A 260 -7.04 1.76 -10.53
N SER A 261 -7.01 3.05 -10.27
CA SER A 261 -6.22 3.66 -9.20
C SER A 261 -7.21 4.14 -8.17
N ASP A 262 -7.10 3.60 -6.97
CA ASP A 262 -7.80 4.09 -5.79
C ASP A 262 -6.84 4.95 -4.97
N ARG A 263 -7.42 5.75 -4.10
CA ARG A 263 -6.69 6.34 -3.00
C ARG A 263 -7.36 5.92 -1.70
N ASP A 264 -6.57 5.30 -0.84
CA ASP A 264 -6.88 5.12 0.57
C ASP A 264 -6.66 6.47 1.28
N ILE A 265 -7.74 7.07 1.78
CA ILE A 265 -7.64 8.30 2.58
C ILE A 265 -7.46 7.85 4.02
N THR A 266 -6.22 7.56 4.38
CA THR A 266 -5.81 7.48 5.78
C THR A 266 -5.78 8.90 6.34
N ALA A 267 -6.57 9.18 7.37
CA ALA A 267 -6.49 10.44 8.10
C ALA A 267 -5.07 10.60 8.68
N GLY A 268 -4.26 11.49 8.09
CA GLY A 268 -2.85 11.68 8.48
C GLY A 268 -1.89 11.90 7.31
N SER A 269 -2.32 11.67 6.08
CA SER A 269 -1.50 11.99 4.91
C SER A 269 -1.44 13.50 4.69
N GLU A 270 -0.25 14.10 4.79
CA GLU A 270 0.00 15.48 4.37
C GLU A 270 -0.57 15.72 2.97
N TRP A 271 -1.65 16.50 2.87
CA TRP A 271 -2.03 17.17 1.64
C TRP A 271 -1.81 18.66 1.79
N ALA A 272 -0.68 19.10 1.27
CA ALA A 272 -0.63 20.34 0.53
C ALA A 272 0.50 20.23 -0.50
N ASN A 273 0.22 19.60 -1.66
CA ASN A 273 0.61 20.09 -3.01
C ASN A 273 0.72 19.01 -4.10
N ALA A 274 0.71 17.72 -3.78
CA ALA A 274 0.74 16.68 -4.82
C ALA A 274 -0.69 16.20 -5.11
N ILE A 275 -1.30 16.76 -6.15
CA ILE A 275 -2.50 16.15 -6.75
C ILE A 275 -2.13 14.72 -7.17
N ASP A 276 -2.93 13.72 -6.79
CA ASP A 276 -2.71 12.33 -7.16
C ASP A 276 -2.45 12.22 -8.68
N ASP A 277 -1.28 11.69 -9.05
CA ASP A 277 -0.87 11.54 -10.44
C ASP A 277 -1.85 10.64 -11.22
N ASN A 278 -2.53 9.74 -10.53
CA ASN A 278 -3.60 8.94 -11.10
C ASN A 278 -4.86 9.78 -11.36
N LEU A 279 -5.26 10.65 -10.43
CA LEU A 279 -6.32 11.63 -10.66
C LEU A 279 -5.99 12.53 -11.85
N ASN A 280 -4.71 12.84 -12.11
CA ASN A 280 -4.25 13.61 -13.28
C ASN A 280 -4.15 12.80 -14.58
N ARG A 281 -4.07 11.48 -14.52
CA ARG A 281 -3.98 10.59 -15.68
C ARG A 281 -5.29 9.90 -16.04
N ALA A 282 -6.30 10.00 -15.18
CA ALA A 282 -7.62 9.45 -15.39
C ALA A 282 -8.31 10.07 -16.62
N ASP A 283 -8.99 9.24 -17.40
CA ASP A 283 -9.87 9.64 -18.49
C ASP A 283 -11.33 9.77 -18.01
N ILE A 284 -11.71 8.94 -17.03
CA ILE A 284 -12.97 8.99 -16.30
C ILE A 284 -12.68 9.00 -14.80
N ILE A 285 -13.32 9.92 -14.08
CA ILE A 285 -13.19 10.10 -12.64
C ILE A 285 -14.58 9.89 -12.01
N LEU A 286 -14.68 8.94 -11.09
CA LEU A 286 -15.91 8.65 -10.36
C LEU A 286 -15.84 9.29 -8.98
N LEU A 287 -16.79 10.17 -8.67
CA LEU A 287 -16.95 10.70 -7.31
C LEU A 287 -17.98 9.83 -6.60
N LEU A 288 -17.56 9.01 -5.64
CA LEU A 288 -18.46 8.15 -4.88
C LEU A 288 -19.04 8.96 -3.71
N VAL A 289 -20.18 9.59 -3.97
CA VAL A 289 -20.79 10.60 -3.11
C VAL A 289 -21.57 9.94 -1.97
N SER A 290 -21.20 10.30 -0.75
CA SER A 290 -21.78 9.85 0.51
C SER A 290 -21.70 10.98 1.55
N PRO A 291 -22.30 10.84 2.75
CA PRO A 291 -22.06 11.77 3.85
C PRO A 291 -20.56 11.96 4.17
N ASP A 292 -19.79 10.87 4.23
CA ASP A 292 -18.36 10.90 4.57
C ASP A 292 -17.51 11.52 3.45
N PHE A 293 -17.88 11.28 2.18
CA PHE A 293 -17.26 11.97 1.03
C PHE A 293 -17.44 13.49 1.10
N ILE A 294 -18.63 13.96 1.51
CA ILE A 294 -18.94 15.39 1.63
C ILE A 294 -18.26 16.00 2.87
N ALA A 295 -18.13 15.23 3.95
CA ALA A 295 -17.49 15.66 5.19
C ALA A 295 -15.95 15.64 5.13
N SER A 296 -15.37 14.93 4.17
CA SER A 296 -13.93 14.90 3.94
C SER A 296 -13.47 16.17 3.23
N ASP A 297 -12.86 17.10 3.97
CA ASP A 297 -12.21 18.31 3.44
C ASP A 297 -11.27 17.97 2.28
N TYR A 298 -10.68 16.79 2.33
CA TYR A 298 -9.67 16.37 1.39
C TYR A 298 -10.28 15.87 0.05
N CYS A 299 -11.28 14.98 0.11
CA CYS A 299 -12.05 14.56 -1.07
C CYS A 299 -12.75 15.75 -1.72
N TYR A 300 -13.35 16.59 -0.89
CA TYR A 300 -14.25 17.65 -1.31
C TYR A 300 -13.48 18.89 -1.77
N ASP A 301 -12.47 19.36 -1.05
CA ASP A 301 -11.81 20.61 -1.43
C ASP A 301 -10.66 20.41 -2.43
N VAL A 302 -10.02 19.24 -2.45
CA VAL A 302 -8.83 19.05 -3.30
C VAL A 302 -9.08 18.12 -4.49
N GLU A 303 -9.49 16.87 -4.27
CA GLU A 303 -9.68 15.92 -5.38
C GLU A 303 -10.87 16.30 -6.26
N MET A 304 -12.01 16.62 -5.65
CA MET A 304 -13.21 17.04 -6.38
C MET A 304 -12.94 18.32 -7.17
N THR A 305 -12.29 19.33 -6.56
CA THR A 305 -11.94 20.58 -7.26
C THR A 305 -11.09 20.29 -8.49
N ARG A 306 -10.02 19.51 -8.33
CA ARG A 306 -9.15 19.14 -9.44
C ARG A 306 -9.85 18.28 -10.50
N ALA A 307 -10.68 17.35 -10.09
CA ALA A 307 -11.48 16.54 -11.00
C ALA A 307 -12.37 17.43 -11.88
N LEU A 308 -13.03 18.43 -11.27
CA LEU A 308 -13.88 19.38 -11.98
C LEU A 308 -13.09 20.28 -12.92
N GLU A 309 -11.89 20.75 -12.55
CA GLU A 309 -11.00 21.48 -13.45
C GLU A 309 -10.70 20.68 -14.72
N ARG A 310 -10.31 19.40 -14.56
CA ARG A 310 -10.02 18.51 -15.69
C ARG A 310 -11.28 18.22 -16.53
N HIS A 311 -12.45 18.17 -15.89
CA HIS A 311 -13.72 18.01 -16.58
C HIS A 311 -14.06 19.23 -17.45
N GLU A 312 -13.93 20.42 -16.90
CA GLU A 312 -14.18 21.68 -17.62
C GLU A 312 -13.19 21.88 -18.76
N ALA A 313 -11.92 21.49 -18.56
CA ALA A 313 -10.89 21.46 -19.60
C ALA A 313 -11.11 20.38 -20.68
N ARG A 314 -12.12 19.50 -20.51
CA ARG A 314 -12.41 18.32 -21.36
C ARG A 314 -11.26 17.31 -21.44
N GLU A 315 -10.42 17.27 -20.40
CA GLU A 315 -9.30 16.35 -20.25
C GLU A 315 -9.72 15.03 -19.60
N ALA A 316 -10.75 15.06 -18.76
CA ALA A 316 -11.37 13.89 -18.14
C ALA A 316 -12.90 14.04 -18.11
N ILE A 317 -13.63 12.95 -17.89
CA ILE A 317 -15.06 12.97 -17.63
C ILE A 317 -15.29 12.67 -16.15
N VAL A 318 -15.93 13.58 -15.43
CA VAL A 318 -16.32 13.37 -14.03
C VAL A 318 -17.75 12.87 -13.98
N ILE A 319 -17.99 11.80 -13.22
CA ILE A 319 -19.31 11.20 -13.01
C ILE A 319 -19.56 11.08 -11.51
N PRO A 320 -20.48 11.87 -10.94
CA PRO A 320 -20.93 11.65 -9.57
C PRO A 320 -21.74 10.36 -9.46
N VAL A 321 -21.42 9.51 -8.50
CA VAL A 321 -22.14 8.27 -8.17
C VAL A 321 -22.64 8.37 -6.74
N ILE A 322 -23.96 8.49 -6.55
CA ILE A 322 -24.55 8.67 -5.22
C ILE A 322 -24.67 7.30 -4.53
N LEU A 323 -23.79 7.02 -3.57
CA LEU A 323 -23.81 5.77 -2.81
C LEU A 323 -24.82 5.81 -1.65
N ARG A 324 -24.75 6.85 -0.84
CA ARG A 324 -25.56 7.02 0.38
C ARG A 324 -26.38 8.32 0.32
N PRO A 325 -27.55 8.37 0.99
CA PRO A 325 -28.33 9.59 1.07
C PRO A 325 -27.50 10.72 1.67
N THR A 326 -27.25 11.76 0.87
CA THR A 326 -26.57 12.97 1.30
C THR A 326 -27.07 14.16 0.50
N ARG A 327 -26.92 15.35 1.06
CA ARG A 327 -27.35 16.60 0.41
C ARG A 327 -26.20 17.15 -0.42
N TRP A 328 -26.21 16.86 -1.73
CA TRP A 328 -25.17 17.28 -2.68
C TRP A 328 -25.66 18.28 -3.72
N GLN A 329 -26.94 18.70 -3.69
CA GLN A 329 -27.56 19.55 -4.71
C GLN A 329 -26.93 20.96 -4.83
N ASN A 330 -26.16 21.38 -3.83
CA ASN A 330 -25.41 22.64 -3.84
C ASN A 330 -23.90 22.44 -4.02
N ALA A 331 -23.43 21.20 -4.18
CA ALA A 331 -22.02 20.91 -4.37
C ALA A 331 -21.57 21.37 -5.77
N PRO A 332 -20.28 21.70 -5.97
CA PRO A 332 -19.76 22.17 -7.27
C PRO A 332 -19.99 21.19 -8.44
N PHE A 333 -20.05 19.89 -8.17
CA PHE A 333 -20.36 18.85 -9.17
C PHE A 333 -21.86 18.66 -9.44
N SER A 334 -22.76 19.36 -8.74
CA SER A 334 -24.22 19.17 -8.86
C SER A 334 -24.80 19.46 -10.24
N LYS A 335 -24.06 20.23 -11.06
CA LYS A 335 -24.36 20.50 -12.47
C LYS A 335 -24.12 19.30 -13.39
N LEU A 336 -23.38 18.29 -12.92
CA LEU A 336 -23.07 17.08 -13.68
C LEU A 336 -24.20 16.05 -13.53
N GLN A 337 -24.37 15.22 -14.56
CA GLN A 337 -25.34 14.13 -14.49
C GLN A 337 -24.87 13.04 -13.53
N ALA A 338 -25.52 12.95 -12.37
CA ALA A 338 -25.24 11.94 -11.38
C ALA A 338 -25.88 10.58 -11.71
N LEU A 339 -25.20 9.51 -11.28
CA LEU A 339 -25.68 8.13 -11.27
C LEU A 339 -25.99 7.69 -9.83
N PRO A 340 -26.81 6.66 -9.62
CA PRO A 340 -27.74 6.01 -10.56
C PRO A 340 -28.83 6.95 -11.11
N LYS A 341 -29.73 6.45 -11.97
CA LYS A 341 -30.84 7.24 -12.55
C LYS A 341 -31.58 8.06 -11.48
N ASN A 342 -31.92 9.31 -11.79
CA ASN A 342 -32.54 10.27 -10.88
C ASN A 342 -31.73 10.54 -9.60
N ALA A 343 -30.44 10.18 -9.60
CA ALA A 343 -29.53 10.28 -8.47
C ALA A 343 -30.06 9.58 -7.20
N LYS A 344 -30.82 8.49 -7.38
CA LYS A 344 -31.30 7.67 -6.27
C LYS A 344 -30.10 6.96 -5.62
N PRO A 345 -29.80 7.19 -4.33
CA PRO A 345 -28.63 6.59 -3.68
C PRO A 345 -28.66 5.06 -3.76
N VAL A 346 -27.51 4.43 -4.02
CA VAL A 346 -27.37 2.96 -4.11
C VAL A 346 -28.00 2.25 -2.91
N THR A 347 -27.74 2.72 -1.68
CA THR A 347 -28.32 2.15 -0.45
C THR A 347 -29.84 2.27 -0.32
N LYS A 348 -30.52 3.00 -1.21
CA LYS A 348 -32.00 3.10 -1.26
C LYS A 348 -32.63 2.27 -2.36
N TRP A 349 -31.85 1.55 -3.16
CA TRP A 349 -32.38 0.54 -4.08
C TRP A 349 -32.84 -0.69 -3.29
N ASN A 350 -33.87 -1.37 -3.80
CA ASN A 350 -34.33 -2.61 -3.17
C ASN A 350 -33.26 -3.70 -3.32
N ASP A 351 -32.58 -3.68 -4.46
CA ASP A 351 -31.43 -4.51 -4.78
C ASP A 351 -30.26 -3.59 -5.15
N GLN A 352 -29.16 -3.69 -4.39
CA GLN A 352 -27.97 -2.88 -4.64
C GLN A 352 -27.20 -3.35 -5.87
N ASP A 353 -27.27 -4.63 -6.23
CA ASP A 353 -26.64 -5.16 -7.45
C ASP A 353 -27.31 -4.59 -8.69
N GLU A 354 -28.63 -4.39 -8.69
CA GLU A 354 -29.31 -3.69 -9.78
C GLU A 354 -28.83 -2.23 -9.92
N ALA A 355 -28.53 -1.57 -8.81
CA ALA A 355 -28.02 -0.21 -8.80
C ALA A 355 -26.58 -0.15 -9.36
N PHE A 356 -25.71 -1.06 -8.90
CA PHE A 356 -24.33 -1.15 -9.37
C PHE A 356 -24.24 -1.59 -10.84
N LEU A 357 -25.07 -2.53 -11.27
CA LEU A 357 -25.20 -2.91 -12.69
C LEU A 357 -25.59 -1.71 -13.55
N TYR A 358 -26.58 -0.93 -13.12
CA TYR A 358 -26.99 0.29 -13.83
C TYR A 358 -25.83 1.30 -13.95
N ILE A 359 -25.08 1.50 -12.86
CA ILE A 359 -23.91 2.38 -12.86
C ILE A 359 -22.84 1.86 -13.84
N ALA A 360 -22.54 0.56 -13.81
CA ALA A 360 -21.56 -0.07 -14.69
C ALA A 360 -21.94 0.06 -16.18
N GLU A 361 -23.21 -0.18 -16.53
CA GLU A 361 -23.71 0.01 -17.90
C GLU A 361 -23.61 1.47 -18.37
N ALA A 362 -23.85 2.43 -17.48
CA ALA A 362 -23.70 3.84 -17.79
C ALA A 362 -22.23 4.22 -18.01
N ILE A 363 -21.32 3.73 -17.15
CA ILE A 363 -19.87 3.92 -17.30
C ILE A 363 -19.36 3.30 -18.61
N HIS A 364 -19.84 2.12 -18.97
CA HIS A 364 -19.51 1.47 -20.25
C HIS A 364 -19.79 2.36 -21.45
N LYS A 365 -20.99 2.95 -21.51
CA LYS A 365 -21.38 3.87 -22.59
C LYS A 365 -20.46 5.09 -22.66
N VAL A 366 -20.07 5.64 -21.51
CA VAL A 366 -19.13 6.78 -21.46
C VAL A 366 -17.73 6.37 -21.92
N ALA A 367 -17.23 5.21 -21.49
CA ALA A 367 -15.93 4.68 -21.89
C ALA A 367 -15.86 4.42 -23.41
N GLU A 368 -16.90 3.83 -24.00
CA GLU A 368 -16.98 3.63 -25.45
C GLU A 368 -17.00 4.95 -26.24
N MET A 369 -17.67 5.99 -25.72
CA MET A 369 -17.66 7.32 -26.33
C MET A 369 -16.27 7.96 -26.26
N GLN A 370 -15.55 7.78 -25.16
CA GLN A 370 -14.20 8.32 -25.03
C GLN A 370 -13.15 7.58 -25.85
N ALA A 371 -13.28 6.25 -25.96
CA ALA A 371 -12.38 5.43 -26.77
C ALA A 371 -12.42 5.82 -28.27
N LYS A 372 -13.49 6.46 -28.73
CA LYS A 372 -13.67 6.95 -30.11
C LYS A 372 -13.09 8.36 -30.34
N LYS A 373 -12.54 9.02 -29.31
CA LYS A 373 -12.01 10.40 -29.40
C LYS A 373 -10.47 10.38 -29.43
N PRO A 374 -9.80 11.16 -30.32
CA PRO A 374 -8.34 11.23 -30.37
C PRO A 374 -7.76 11.84 -29.08
N ALA A 375 -6.65 11.29 -28.58
CA ALA A 375 -6.07 11.63 -27.28
C ALA A 375 -5.54 13.08 -27.21
N PRO A 376 -5.79 13.83 -26.12
CA PRO A 376 -5.18 15.14 -25.89
C PRO A 376 -3.71 15.02 -25.45
N SER A 377 -2.86 15.93 -25.92
CA SER A 377 -1.41 15.97 -25.64
C SER A 377 -1.07 16.64 -24.29
N PRO A 378 -0.12 16.13 -23.50
CA PRO A 378 0.22 16.69 -22.18
C PRO A 378 1.17 17.91 -22.29
N ARG A 379 0.89 18.95 -21.51
CA ARG A 379 1.81 20.07 -21.20
C ARG A 379 1.93 20.25 -19.67
N PRO A 380 3.05 20.80 -19.17
CA PRO A 380 3.37 20.83 -17.74
C PRO A 380 2.59 21.91 -16.98
N VAL A 381 2.20 21.59 -15.74
CA VAL A 381 1.40 22.42 -14.82
C VAL A 381 2.32 23.20 -13.86
N PRO A 382 2.12 24.51 -13.63
CA PRO A 382 2.81 25.30 -12.59
C PRO A 382 2.05 25.35 -11.25
N VAL A 383 2.76 25.78 -10.20
CA VAL A 383 2.47 25.67 -8.75
C VAL A 383 1.70 26.88 -8.14
N ALA A 384 0.74 26.55 -7.26
CA ALA A 384 0.16 27.21 -6.05
C ALA A 384 -0.40 28.65 -6.05
N HIS A 385 -1.53 28.83 -5.34
CA HIS A 385 -1.70 29.75 -4.19
C HIS A 385 -2.98 29.46 -3.36
N SER A 386 -2.87 29.74 -2.06
CA SER A 386 -3.71 29.39 -0.91
C SER A 386 -4.76 30.45 -0.49
N SER A 387 -5.85 30.05 0.18
CA SER A 387 -6.48 30.86 1.26
C SER A 387 -7.53 30.09 2.10
N THR A 388 -7.38 30.24 3.43
CA THR A 388 -8.14 29.83 4.63
C THR A 388 -9.61 30.30 4.75
N SER A 389 -10.48 29.58 5.52
CA SER A 389 -11.07 30.03 6.83
C SER A 389 -12.33 29.27 7.34
N THR A 390 -12.26 28.81 8.61
CA THR A 390 -13.24 28.84 9.76
C THR A 390 -14.47 27.91 9.91
N ALA A 391 -14.49 27.24 11.09
CA ALA A 391 -15.51 26.41 11.77
C ALA A 391 -16.79 27.18 12.24
N THR A 392 -17.92 26.58 12.69
CA THR A 392 -18.19 25.82 13.96
C THR A 392 -19.71 25.40 14.06
N PRO A 393 -20.25 24.70 15.11
CA PRO A 393 -21.12 23.50 14.97
C PRO A 393 -22.48 23.54 15.74
N SER A 394 -23.23 22.42 15.82
CA SER A 394 -24.33 22.19 16.79
C SER A 394 -24.56 20.68 17.11
N GLU A 395 -24.72 20.35 18.40
CA GLU A 395 -24.87 19.01 19.07
C GLU A 395 -26.23 18.96 19.85
N PRO A 396 -26.62 17.95 20.72
CA PRO A 396 -26.13 16.58 21.03
C PRO A 396 -27.21 15.50 21.36
N SER A 397 -26.79 14.26 21.71
CA SER A 397 -27.42 13.28 22.65
C SER A 397 -26.43 12.15 23.08
N PRO A 398 -26.56 11.45 24.25
CA PRO A 398 -25.55 11.37 25.35
C PRO A 398 -24.97 9.96 25.70
N PRO A 399 -24.13 9.78 26.77
CA PRO A 399 -22.94 10.53 27.14
C PRO A 399 -21.67 9.66 26.92
N ALA A 400 -20.77 10.11 26.05
CA ALA A 400 -19.38 9.68 26.13
C ALA A 400 -18.75 10.38 27.34
N VAL A 401 -17.75 9.78 28.00
CA VAL A 401 -16.94 10.52 28.97
C VAL A 401 -16.26 11.64 28.19
N THR A 402 -16.76 12.86 28.31
CA THR A 402 -16.28 13.97 27.50
C THR A 402 -15.00 14.50 28.12
N TYR A 403 -13.88 14.28 27.46
CA TYR A 403 -12.59 14.80 27.91
C TYR A 403 -12.50 16.31 27.66
N ASN A 404 -11.98 17.05 28.64
CA ASN A 404 -11.77 18.48 28.50
C ASN A 404 -10.47 18.73 27.72
N ILE A 405 -10.59 18.77 26.39
CA ILE A 405 -9.45 18.93 25.47
C ILE A 405 -8.59 20.18 25.79
N PRO A 406 -9.17 21.35 26.14
CA PRO A 406 -8.38 22.47 26.64
C PRO A 406 -7.54 22.17 27.89
N ALA A 407 -8.08 21.42 28.86
CA ALA A 407 -7.33 21.02 30.06
C ALA A 407 -6.22 20.00 29.72
N ILE A 408 -6.50 19.03 28.86
CA ILE A 408 -5.51 18.05 28.38
C ILE A 408 -4.37 18.76 27.62
N ARG A 409 -4.70 19.71 26.74
CA ARG A 409 -3.69 20.51 26.03
C ARG A 409 -2.81 21.31 27.00
N LYS A 410 -3.38 21.83 28.09
CA LYS A 410 -2.60 22.52 29.14
C LYS A 410 -1.73 21.55 29.93
N LEU A 411 -2.25 20.36 30.27
CA LEU A 411 -1.50 19.30 30.94
C LEU A 411 -0.29 18.87 30.10
N LEU A 412 -0.47 18.57 28.81
CA LEU A 412 0.61 18.17 27.91
C LEU A 412 1.68 19.27 27.79
N LYS A 413 1.27 20.54 27.66
CA LYS A 413 2.20 21.69 27.64
C LYS A 413 2.98 21.88 28.94
N ALA A 414 2.40 21.49 30.08
CA ALA A 414 3.01 21.59 31.39
C ALA A 414 3.87 20.36 31.75
N SER A 415 3.60 19.21 31.12
CA SER A 415 4.26 17.93 31.41
C SER A 415 5.49 17.68 30.55
N PHE A 416 5.51 18.22 29.32
CA PHE A 416 6.57 17.98 28.34
C PHE A 416 7.14 19.28 27.73
N ASP A 417 8.46 19.35 27.62
CA ASP A 417 9.16 20.24 26.70
C ASP A 417 9.19 19.65 25.27
N ASP A 418 9.87 20.30 24.32
CA ASP A 418 9.80 19.89 22.92
C ASP A 418 10.53 18.56 22.63
N GLU A 419 11.62 18.30 23.36
CA GLU A 419 12.45 17.09 23.23
C GLU A 419 11.80 15.90 23.93
N SER A 420 11.36 16.10 25.17
CA SER A 420 10.64 15.05 25.92
C SER A 420 9.29 14.68 25.30
N LEU A 421 8.59 15.63 24.65
CA LEU A 421 7.38 15.31 23.89
C LEU A 421 7.68 14.48 22.64
N ASP A 422 8.82 14.71 22.00
CA ASP A 422 9.26 13.94 20.84
C ASP A 422 9.50 12.49 21.22
N ILE A 423 10.27 12.27 22.29
CA ILE A 423 10.55 10.95 22.87
C ILE A 423 9.25 10.26 23.31
N PHE A 424 8.39 10.98 24.04
CA PHE A 424 7.09 10.45 24.48
C PHE A 424 6.24 9.95 23.31
N CYS A 425 6.17 10.70 22.21
CA CYS A 425 5.42 10.27 21.04
C CYS A 425 6.12 9.10 20.32
N TYR A 426 7.46 9.09 20.25
CA TYR A 426 8.20 7.98 19.65
C TYR A 426 7.96 6.64 20.38
N ASP A 427 7.87 6.68 21.71
CA ASP A 427 7.73 5.51 22.57
C ASP A 427 6.29 4.99 22.60
N TYR A 428 5.31 5.88 22.76
CA TYR A 428 3.91 5.49 23.04
C TYR A 428 2.94 5.73 21.88
N TYR A 429 3.27 6.63 20.95
CA TYR A 429 2.39 7.07 19.86
C TYR A 429 3.16 7.20 18.53
N ARG A 430 3.76 6.09 18.08
CA ARG A 430 4.69 6.08 16.93
C ARG A 430 4.08 6.70 15.67
N ASP A 431 2.82 6.41 15.36
CA ASP A 431 2.10 7.01 14.23
C ASP A 431 2.00 8.55 14.33
N VAL A 432 1.96 9.10 15.56
CA VAL A 432 1.97 10.55 15.80
C VAL A 432 3.37 11.10 15.63
N HIS A 433 4.39 10.41 16.15
CA HIS A 433 5.80 10.82 16.00
C HIS A 433 6.26 10.82 14.54
N GLU A 434 5.89 9.80 13.77
CA GLU A 434 6.20 9.70 12.34
C GLU A 434 5.59 10.83 11.52
N SER A 435 4.55 11.48 12.04
CA SER A 435 3.97 12.67 11.43
C SER A 435 4.77 13.95 11.69
N PHE A 436 5.70 13.98 12.65
CA PHE A 436 6.46 15.18 13.01
C PHE A 436 7.43 15.56 11.89
N SER A 437 7.43 16.84 11.51
CA SER A 437 8.36 17.38 10.52
C SER A 437 9.48 18.19 11.17
N GLN A 438 10.62 18.30 10.48
CA GLN A 438 11.78 19.03 10.99
C GLN A 438 11.43 20.51 11.23
N GLY A 439 11.57 20.98 12.48
CA GLY A 439 11.19 22.34 12.89
C GLY A 439 9.72 22.51 13.28
N MET A 440 8.94 21.42 13.38
CA MET A 440 7.57 21.45 13.88
C MET A 440 7.51 21.95 15.32
N SER A 441 6.65 22.95 15.58
CA SER A 441 6.53 23.50 16.93
C SER A 441 5.91 22.51 17.91
N ARG A 442 6.34 22.55 19.17
CA ARG A 442 5.73 21.81 20.29
C ARG A 442 4.19 21.90 20.33
N THR A 443 3.62 23.05 19.98
CA THR A 443 2.15 23.21 19.97
C THR A 443 1.49 22.39 18.85
N ALA A 444 2.14 22.28 17.68
CA ALA A 444 1.66 21.45 16.58
C ALA A 444 1.79 19.95 16.91
N LYS A 445 2.89 19.54 17.55
CA LYS A 445 3.08 18.17 18.05
C LYS A 445 1.99 17.74 19.04
N ILE A 446 1.70 18.59 20.03
CA ILE A 446 0.61 18.36 21.00
C ILE A 446 -0.76 18.26 20.30
N GLN A 447 -0.99 19.08 19.27
CA GLN A 447 -2.26 19.06 18.54
C GLN A 447 -2.43 17.77 17.74
N ARG A 448 -1.38 17.28 17.08
CA ARG A 448 -1.35 15.97 16.39
C ARG A 448 -1.66 14.82 17.34
N LEU A 449 -1.08 14.83 18.54
CA LEU A 449 -1.33 13.81 19.56
C LEU A 449 -2.79 13.80 20.05
N ILE A 450 -3.38 14.99 20.23
CA ILE A 450 -4.79 15.14 20.60
C ILE A 450 -5.72 14.62 19.49
N GLU A 451 -5.47 15.01 18.23
CA GLU A 451 -6.26 14.58 17.07
C GLU A 451 -6.22 13.06 16.88
N HIS A 452 -5.05 12.46 17.09
CA HIS A 452 -4.91 11.01 17.09
C HIS A 452 -5.79 10.38 18.17
N CYS A 453 -5.75 10.88 19.41
CA CYS A 453 -6.56 10.35 20.52
C CYS A 453 -8.07 10.58 20.32
N GLU A 454 -8.48 11.66 19.64
CA GLU A 454 -9.88 11.90 19.25
C GLU A 454 -10.36 10.86 18.23
N ARG A 455 -9.52 10.56 17.23
CA ARG A 455 -9.84 9.59 16.17
C ARG A 455 -9.85 8.14 16.66
N THR A 456 -8.93 7.78 17.55
CA THR A 456 -8.74 6.40 18.03
C THR A 456 -9.43 6.11 19.37
N LEU A 457 -10.10 7.11 19.95
CA LEU A 457 -10.71 7.04 21.28
C LEU A 457 -9.69 6.69 22.40
N ALA A 458 -8.42 7.07 22.25
CA ALA A 458 -7.32 6.67 23.12
C ALA A 458 -7.00 7.63 24.28
N PHE A 459 -7.90 8.56 24.64
CA PHE A 459 -7.65 9.53 25.71
C PHE A 459 -7.43 8.90 27.09
N GLU A 460 -8.09 7.78 27.37
CA GLU A 460 -7.89 7.08 28.64
C GLU A 460 -6.44 6.58 28.77
N GLN A 461 -5.95 5.90 27.73
CA GLN A 461 -4.57 5.43 27.64
C GLN A 461 -3.58 6.59 27.70
N LEU A 462 -3.83 7.70 26.99
CA LEU A 462 -2.96 8.88 27.03
C LEU A 462 -2.82 9.42 28.45
N LEU A 463 -3.93 9.56 29.17
CA LEU A 463 -3.92 10.09 30.53
C LEU A 463 -3.24 9.14 31.52
N GLU A 464 -3.35 7.83 31.31
CA GLU A 464 -2.65 6.82 32.11
C GLU A 464 -1.14 6.90 31.92
N VAL A 465 -0.66 6.93 30.68
CA VAL A 465 0.78 7.03 30.39
C VAL A 465 1.36 8.37 30.85
N VAL A 466 0.63 9.50 30.66
CA VAL A 466 1.06 10.81 31.17
C VAL A 466 1.13 10.83 32.71
N LYS A 467 0.26 10.09 33.39
CA LYS A 467 0.28 9.96 34.85
C LYS A 467 1.49 9.15 35.32
N GLU A 468 1.90 8.13 34.59
CA GLU A 468 3.11 7.34 34.87
C GLU A 468 4.38 8.16 34.69
N GLU A 469 4.48 8.90 33.58
CA GLU A 469 5.65 9.71 33.25
C GLU A 469 5.76 10.99 34.11
N ASN A 470 4.64 11.63 34.46
CA ASN A 470 4.64 12.89 35.21
C ASN A 470 3.45 13.04 36.19
N SER A 471 3.41 12.14 37.17
CA SER A 471 2.36 12.09 38.21
C SER A 471 2.11 13.43 38.92
N ALA A 472 3.17 14.22 39.16
CA ALA A 472 3.06 15.52 39.85
C ALA A 472 2.30 16.57 39.04
N GLN A 473 2.50 16.63 37.72
CA GLN A 473 1.73 17.52 36.85
C GLN A 473 0.32 16.97 36.60
N TYR A 474 0.17 15.66 36.42
CA TYR A 474 -1.14 15.03 36.25
C TYR A 474 -2.11 15.36 37.40
N GLN A 475 -1.68 15.22 38.66
CA GLN A 475 -2.50 15.51 39.84
C GLN A 475 -3.01 16.97 39.89
N ARG A 476 -2.26 17.93 39.33
CA ARG A 476 -2.68 19.35 39.30
C ARG A 476 -3.84 19.61 38.34
N PHE A 477 -4.01 18.77 37.33
CA PHE A 477 -5.06 18.91 36.32
C PHE A 477 -6.18 17.89 36.47
N GLU A 478 -6.02 16.82 37.27
CA GLU A 478 -6.95 15.68 37.39
C GLU A 478 -8.43 16.07 37.50
N SER A 479 -8.77 17.05 38.33
CA SER A 479 -10.15 17.53 38.52
C SER A 479 -10.75 18.28 37.32
N GLN A 480 -9.93 18.61 36.32
CA GLN A 480 -10.32 19.36 35.12
C GLN A 480 -10.28 18.51 33.85
N LEU A 481 -9.74 17.28 33.88
CA LEU A 481 -9.50 16.45 32.68
C LEU A 481 -10.79 15.84 32.11
N LYS A 482 -11.79 15.60 32.96
CA LYS A 482 -13.11 15.13 32.56
C LYS A 482 -14.10 16.29 32.67
N SER A 483 -14.93 16.45 31.66
CA SER A 483 -16.06 17.37 31.71
C SER A 483 -17.11 16.73 32.62
N SER A 484 -17.64 17.51 33.58
CA SER A 484 -18.63 17.03 34.54
C SER A 484 -19.96 16.68 33.89
#